data_AF-A0ABD7V7R5-F1
#
_entry.id   AF-A0ABD7V7R5-F1
#
_cell.length_a   1.000
_cell.length_b   1.000
_cell.length_c   1.000
_cell.angle_alpha   90.00
_cell.angle_beta   90.00
_cell.angle_gamma   90.00
#
_symmetry.space_group_name_H-M   'P 1'
#
loop_
_entity.id
_entity.type
_entity.pdbx_description
1 polymer ?
#
loop_
_entity_poly.entity_id
_entity_poly.type
_entity_poly.pdbx_seq_one_letter_code
_entity_poly.pdbx_strand_id
1 'polypeptide(L)'
;MRLLGLLVIAVLAACAGGAGHAFAEPETTTPSTPTTPATPSLPGTGPGGLGIGLFDEILDKLAGDTGSADGEGPGATGAGPGGDTSQMIIVTAPKATDSKGTLTAFERGADGSWKPVIGPTEAYLGELGMGEPQDNVYRTPQGTFALDQAFGRQENPGTKMPYIKVDQQDWWDSDPKSPTYNTHVRQAQSPGGDSENLYNSGPVYDYAVNIAHNPQRIPGKASAMFLHVSNNQPTMGCVAIEREVMKDVLVWLDPAKNPKITIGVNQEAPADEAPGATPQATPGTTPPTSPEAPGATPQTTPGTTPPSSPEAPGADLLTALLSQLVEVAPSLFGLGTALGAGVAG
;
A
#
# COMPACT_ATOMS: atom_id res chain seq x y z
N MET A 1 8.62 11.75 -51.12
CA MET A 1 8.94 11.91 -49.69
C MET A 1 8.02 10.95 -48.91
N ARG A 2 8.31 9.64 -48.93
CA ARG A 2 8.93 8.85 -47.84
C ARG A 2 8.24 9.06 -46.48
N LEU A 3 7.19 8.25 -46.23
CA LEU A 3 6.79 7.80 -44.90
C LEU A 3 7.90 6.90 -44.34
N LEU A 4 8.29 7.09 -43.08
CA LEU A 4 9.13 6.17 -42.32
C LEU A 4 8.46 5.94 -40.96
N GLY A 5 7.75 4.82 -40.82
CA GLY A 5 7.38 4.25 -39.53
C GLY A 5 8.55 3.40 -39.03
N LEU A 6 9.05 3.72 -37.84
CA LEU A 6 10.09 2.94 -37.17
C LEU A 6 9.45 1.72 -36.49
N LEU A 7 9.95 0.54 -36.87
CA LEU A 7 9.72 -0.76 -36.25
C LEU A 7 10.64 -0.90 -35.02
N VAL A 8 10.10 -1.20 -33.85
CA VAL A 8 10.88 -1.53 -32.64
C VAL A 8 11.12 -3.04 -32.63
N ILE A 9 12.40 -3.45 -32.65
CA ILE A 9 12.84 -4.85 -32.53
C ILE A 9 13.24 -5.10 -31.07
N ALA A 10 12.55 -6.00 -30.38
CA ALA A 10 12.96 -6.55 -29.09
C ALA A 10 13.92 -7.72 -29.32
N VAL A 11 15.10 -7.69 -28.69
CA VAL A 11 16.11 -8.76 -28.73
C VAL A 11 15.91 -9.67 -27.52
N LEU A 12 15.51 -10.92 -27.78
CA LEU A 12 15.59 -12.05 -26.85
C LEU A 12 16.90 -12.79 -27.12
N ALA A 13 17.78 -12.87 -26.13
CA ALA A 13 18.98 -13.69 -26.17
C ALA A 13 18.76 -14.95 -25.33
N ALA A 14 18.62 -16.09 -26.01
CA ALA A 14 18.80 -17.42 -25.45
C ALA A 14 19.62 -18.24 -26.45
N CYS A 15 20.77 -18.77 -26.01
CA CYS A 15 21.44 -19.90 -26.64
C CYS A 15 22.14 -20.72 -25.55
N ALA A 16 21.88 -22.02 -25.59
CA ALA A 16 22.39 -23.05 -24.72
C ALA A 16 23.60 -23.78 -25.35
N GLY A 17 24.42 -24.39 -24.50
CA GLY A 17 25.02 -25.71 -24.73
C GLY A 17 26.49 -25.76 -25.15
N GLY A 18 27.30 -26.58 -24.44
CA GLY A 18 28.56 -27.10 -25.01
C GLY A 18 29.67 -27.65 -24.10
N ALA A 19 29.37 -28.63 -23.23
CA ALA A 19 30.20 -29.78 -22.82
C ALA A 19 31.71 -29.66 -22.43
N GLY A 20 32.00 -30.16 -21.22
CA GLY A 20 32.97 -31.25 -21.01
C GLY A 20 34.27 -30.92 -20.25
N HIS A 21 34.39 -31.39 -19.00
CA HIS A 21 35.38 -32.41 -18.56
C HIS A 21 35.04 -32.85 -17.12
N ALA A 22 35.18 -34.15 -16.88
CA ALA A 22 34.66 -34.87 -15.72
C ALA A 22 35.74 -35.21 -14.67
N PHE A 23 35.25 -35.65 -13.51
CA PHE A 23 35.87 -36.44 -12.42
C PHE A 23 36.77 -35.73 -11.39
N ALA A 24 36.21 -35.51 -10.19
CA ALA A 24 36.64 -36.15 -8.94
C ALA A 24 35.60 -35.92 -7.82
N GLU A 25 35.12 -37.01 -7.20
CA GLU A 25 34.48 -37.05 -5.87
C GLU A 25 35.41 -37.88 -4.93
N PRO A 26 35.16 -37.99 -3.61
CA PRO A 26 34.87 -36.94 -2.63
C PRO A 26 35.78 -37.08 -1.38
N GLU A 27 36.30 -35.97 -0.85
CA GLU A 27 36.94 -35.97 0.48
C GLU A 27 35.90 -35.61 1.54
N THR A 28 35.71 -36.53 2.48
CA THR A 28 34.81 -36.42 3.61
C THR A 28 35.50 -35.65 4.73
N THR A 29 35.07 -34.43 5.01
CA THR A 29 35.42 -33.76 6.28
C THR A 29 34.17 -33.21 6.94
N THR A 30 33.92 -33.73 8.14
CA THR A 30 32.86 -33.40 9.08
C THR A 30 32.87 -31.92 9.50
N PRO A 31 31.69 -31.29 9.69
CA PRO A 31 31.60 -29.93 10.20
C PRO A 31 31.78 -29.91 11.73
N SER A 32 32.70 -29.07 12.20
CA SER A 32 32.85 -28.75 13.62
C SER A 32 31.91 -27.61 14.02
N THR A 33 31.19 -27.84 15.12
CA THR A 33 30.15 -27.01 15.74
C THR A 33 30.62 -25.59 16.09
N PRO A 34 29.85 -24.52 15.82
CA PRO A 34 30.12 -23.19 16.38
C PRO A 34 29.68 -23.14 17.85
N THR A 35 30.59 -22.71 18.73
CA THR A 35 30.36 -22.55 20.17
C THR A 35 29.71 -21.20 20.47
N THR A 36 28.58 -21.22 21.18
CA THR A 36 27.87 -20.07 21.76
C THR A 36 28.71 -19.35 22.83
N PRO A 37 28.86 -18.01 22.80
CA PRO A 37 29.35 -17.27 23.96
C PRO A 37 28.26 -17.06 25.01
N ALA A 38 28.66 -17.20 26.28
CA ALA A 38 27.81 -17.22 27.45
C ALA A 38 27.22 -15.85 27.84
N THR A 39 25.98 -15.90 28.33
CA THR A 39 25.28 -14.87 29.10
C THR A 39 25.96 -14.62 30.45
N PRO A 40 26.22 -13.37 30.88
CA PRO A 40 26.58 -13.10 32.27
C PRO A 40 25.31 -13.08 33.15
N SER A 41 25.34 -13.88 34.22
CA SER A 41 24.31 -14.01 35.24
C SER A 41 24.28 -12.80 36.19
N LEU A 42 23.10 -12.29 36.50
CA LEU A 42 22.83 -11.38 37.62
C LEU A 42 22.73 -12.17 38.94
N PRO A 43 23.30 -11.69 40.07
CA PRO A 43 22.92 -12.17 41.38
C PRO A 43 21.70 -11.41 41.94
N GLY A 44 20.85 -12.15 42.64
CA GLY A 44 19.52 -11.75 43.09
C GLY A 44 19.44 -10.96 44.40
N THR A 45 18.18 -10.63 44.67
CA THR A 45 17.57 -9.62 45.56
C THR A 45 17.71 -9.80 47.07
N GLY A 46 17.87 -8.67 47.77
CA GLY A 46 17.02 -8.25 48.93
C GLY A 46 17.76 -7.91 50.24
N PRO A 47 17.11 -7.24 51.22
CA PRO A 47 16.09 -6.18 51.16
C PRO A 47 16.47 -4.95 52.05
N GLY A 48 15.95 -3.76 51.74
CA GLY A 48 16.10 -2.60 52.64
C GLY A 48 15.59 -1.31 52.00
N GLY A 49 14.53 -0.75 52.55
CA GLY A 49 13.80 0.39 51.97
C GLY A 49 14.53 1.73 52.03
N LEU A 50 13.91 2.70 51.37
CA LEU A 50 13.69 4.11 51.76
C LEU A 50 13.60 4.98 50.48
N GLY A 51 12.57 5.83 50.40
CA GLY A 51 12.66 7.11 49.69
C GLY A 51 12.09 7.19 48.28
N ILE A 52 10.77 7.39 48.19
CA ILE A 52 10.12 8.09 47.08
C ILE A 52 10.46 9.58 47.23
N GLY A 53 10.85 10.26 46.13
CA GLY A 53 10.92 11.72 46.06
C GLY A 53 12.23 12.29 45.51
N LEU A 54 12.53 12.07 44.22
CA LEU A 54 13.50 12.91 43.50
C LEU A 54 13.35 12.94 41.97
N PHE A 55 12.32 12.32 41.39
CA PHE A 55 12.13 12.32 39.92
C PHE A 55 10.99 13.22 39.43
N ASP A 56 10.09 13.68 40.30
CA ASP A 56 9.02 14.62 39.92
C ASP A 56 9.45 16.10 40.00
N GLU A 57 10.52 16.44 40.72
CA GLU A 57 10.97 17.83 40.92
C GLU A 57 11.93 18.32 39.81
N ILE A 58 12.44 17.41 38.98
CA ILE A 58 13.34 17.75 37.86
C ILE A 58 12.56 17.95 36.55
N LEU A 59 11.35 17.39 36.43
CA LEU A 59 10.53 17.52 35.22
C LEU A 59 9.67 18.80 35.19
N ASP A 60 9.35 19.39 36.35
CA ASP A 60 8.59 20.66 36.43
C ASP A 60 9.48 21.91 36.29
N LYS A 61 10.80 21.75 36.40
CA LYS A 61 11.77 22.88 36.36
C LYS A 61 12.36 23.16 34.97
N LEU A 62 12.01 22.37 33.96
CA LEU A 62 12.44 22.59 32.57
C LEU A 62 11.33 23.16 31.67
N ALA A 63 10.14 23.41 32.23
CA ALA A 63 9.01 24.01 31.53
C ALA A 63 8.54 25.27 32.29
N GLY A 64 9.25 26.39 32.15
CA GLY A 64 8.79 27.65 32.76
C GLY A 64 9.70 28.86 32.59
N ASP A 65 9.44 29.61 31.52
CA ASP A 65 9.52 31.07 31.39
C ASP A 65 10.90 31.79 31.34
N THR A 66 11.20 32.44 30.20
CA THR A 66 11.26 33.93 30.12
C THR A 66 11.55 34.43 28.69
N GLY A 67 10.63 35.24 28.16
CA GLY A 67 10.92 36.56 27.58
C GLY A 67 11.55 36.69 26.18
N SER A 68 10.73 37.17 25.23
CA SER A 68 10.98 37.84 23.94
C SER A 68 12.38 38.38 23.60
N ALA A 69 12.87 38.04 22.41
CA ALA A 69 13.47 38.96 21.42
C ALA A 69 13.46 38.34 20.01
N ASP A 70 13.41 39.19 18.99
CA ASP A 70 13.02 38.95 17.60
C ASP A 70 13.86 37.91 16.80
N GLY A 71 13.19 37.18 15.89
CA GLY A 71 13.86 36.29 14.94
C GLY A 71 12.89 35.43 14.13
N GLU A 72 12.38 35.97 13.03
CA GLU A 72 11.47 35.32 12.09
C GLU A 72 12.17 34.14 11.35
N GLY A 73 11.66 32.92 11.55
CA GLY A 73 11.97 31.72 10.79
C GLY A 73 10.69 30.91 10.58
N PRO A 74 10.48 30.24 9.42
CA PRO A 74 9.16 29.74 9.06
C PRO A 74 8.80 28.53 9.92
N GLY A 75 7.95 28.79 10.92
CA GLY A 75 7.33 27.76 11.75
C GLY A 75 6.35 26.95 10.93
N ALA A 76 6.59 25.63 10.90
CA ALA A 76 5.59 24.66 10.48
C ALA A 76 4.37 24.76 11.41
N THR A 77 3.30 25.37 10.94
CA THR A 77 1.99 25.29 11.59
C THR A 77 1.39 23.93 11.29
N GLY A 78 1.69 22.96 12.17
CA GLY A 78 0.94 21.71 12.23
C GLY A 78 -0.52 22.02 12.57
N ALA A 79 -1.43 21.67 11.67
CA ALA A 79 -2.86 21.64 11.97
C ALA A 79 -3.08 20.66 13.14
N GLY A 80 -3.54 21.18 14.27
CA GLY A 80 -3.94 20.36 15.41
C GLY A 80 -5.19 19.52 15.08
N PRO A 81 -5.39 18.36 15.73
CA PRO A 81 -6.59 17.55 15.51
C PRO A 81 -7.75 18.16 16.30
N GLY A 82 -8.68 18.87 15.65
CA GLY A 82 -9.86 19.35 16.37
C GLY A 82 -10.80 20.34 15.70
N GLY A 83 -10.63 20.68 14.42
CA GLY A 83 -11.62 21.49 13.70
C GLY A 83 -12.55 20.62 12.87
N ASP A 84 -13.82 21.05 12.74
CA ASP A 84 -14.76 20.49 11.78
C ASP A 84 -14.15 20.59 10.38
N THR A 85 -14.38 19.58 9.54
CA THR A 85 -13.93 19.59 8.15
C THR A 85 -14.96 20.32 7.28
N SER A 86 -14.49 21.15 6.35
CA SER A 86 -15.32 21.72 5.30
C SER A 86 -14.91 21.27 3.90
N GLN A 87 -13.97 20.32 3.80
CA GLN A 87 -13.50 19.71 2.56
C GLN A 87 -13.41 18.19 2.71
N MET A 88 -14.28 17.47 2.01
CA MET A 88 -14.34 16.01 2.08
C MET A 88 -14.24 15.40 0.69
N ILE A 89 -13.32 14.47 0.51
CA ILE A 89 -13.27 13.58 -0.65
C ILE A 89 -13.94 12.27 -0.26
N ILE A 90 -14.88 11.79 -1.07
CA ILE A 90 -15.45 10.45 -0.95
C ILE A 90 -14.91 9.58 -2.07
N VAL A 91 -14.30 8.45 -1.70
CA VAL A 91 -13.88 7.38 -2.60
C VAL A 91 -14.71 6.15 -2.32
N THR A 92 -15.39 5.63 -3.34
CA THR A 92 -16.34 4.54 -3.17
C THR A 92 -16.30 3.53 -4.29
N ALA A 93 -16.59 2.27 -3.96
CA ALA A 93 -16.78 1.19 -4.93
C ALA A 93 -17.96 0.29 -4.51
N PRO A 94 -18.59 -0.42 -5.46
CA PRO A 94 -19.69 -1.34 -5.15
C PRO A 94 -19.29 -2.50 -4.24
N LYS A 95 -18.06 -3.02 -4.38
CA LYS A 95 -17.52 -4.11 -3.56
C LYS A 95 -16.14 -3.76 -3.03
N ALA A 96 -15.80 -4.31 -1.86
CA ALA A 96 -14.48 -4.13 -1.27
C ALA A 96 -13.34 -4.71 -2.12
N THR A 97 -13.64 -5.65 -3.02
CA THR A 97 -12.65 -6.29 -3.91
C THR A 97 -12.50 -5.58 -5.25
N ASP A 98 -13.28 -4.54 -5.53
CA ASP A 98 -13.20 -3.83 -6.80
C ASP A 98 -11.95 -2.95 -6.79
N SER A 99 -11.07 -3.11 -7.79
CA SER A 99 -9.87 -2.28 -7.98
C SER A 99 -10.15 -0.96 -8.69
N LYS A 100 -11.43 -0.67 -8.94
CA LYS A 100 -11.96 0.56 -9.54
C LYS A 100 -13.11 1.07 -8.71
N GLY A 101 -13.20 2.38 -8.59
CA GLY A 101 -14.27 3.08 -7.89
C GLY A 101 -14.50 4.46 -8.47
N THR A 102 -15.15 5.31 -7.70
CA THR A 102 -15.35 6.71 -8.03
C THR A 102 -14.80 7.60 -6.92
N LEU A 103 -14.31 8.77 -7.31
CA LEU A 103 -13.92 9.84 -6.40
C LEU A 103 -14.82 11.06 -6.64
N THR A 104 -15.37 11.63 -5.58
CA THR A 104 -16.11 12.89 -5.61
C THR A 104 -15.63 13.78 -4.47
N ALA A 105 -15.30 15.04 -4.76
CA ALA A 105 -14.93 16.03 -3.76
C ALA A 105 -16.13 16.91 -3.41
N PHE A 106 -16.28 17.22 -2.12
CA PHE A 106 -17.38 18.00 -1.56
C PHE A 106 -16.86 19.15 -0.71
N GLU A 107 -17.50 20.30 -0.84
CA GLU A 107 -17.27 21.48 -0.02
C GLU A 107 -18.48 21.70 0.89
N ARG A 108 -18.23 21.98 2.17
CA ARG A 108 -19.28 22.36 3.13
C ARG A 108 -19.52 23.87 3.06
N GLY A 109 -20.74 24.26 2.73
CA GLY A 109 -21.16 25.65 2.72
C GLY A 109 -21.32 26.23 4.13
N ALA A 110 -21.41 27.56 4.21
CA ALA A 110 -21.69 28.26 5.48
C ALA A 110 -23.07 27.92 6.08
N ASP A 111 -23.98 27.39 5.25
CA ASP A 111 -25.29 26.85 5.66
C ASP A 111 -25.20 25.43 6.27
N GLY A 112 -23.98 24.88 6.35
CA GLY A 112 -23.70 23.54 6.84
C GLY A 112 -23.82 22.45 5.78
N SER A 113 -24.38 22.75 4.59
CA SER A 113 -24.68 21.76 3.56
C SER A 113 -23.45 21.36 2.74
N TRP A 114 -23.35 20.08 2.39
CA TRP A 114 -22.31 19.57 1.50
C TRP A 114 -22.73 19.68 0.02
N LYS A 115 -21.82 20.21 -0.82
CA LYS A 115 -22.02 20.33 -2.26
C LYS A 115 -20.87 19.67 -3.01
N PRO A 116 -21.14 18.82 -4.02
CA PRO A 116 -20.08 18.28 -4.86
C PRO A 116 -19.45 19.41 -5.67
N VAL A 117 -18.12 19.44 -5.69
CA VAL A 117 -17.32 20.47 -6.40
C VAL A 117 -16.40 19.87 -7.46
N ILE A 118 -15.99 18.60 -7.32
CA ILE A 118 -15.20 17.85 -8.31
C ILE A 118 -15.74 16.43 -8.41
N GLY A 119 -15.84 15.91 -9.64
CA GLY A 119 -16.30 14.56 -9.92
C GLY A 119 -17.83 14.44 -10.04
N PRO A 120 -18.37 13.20 -10.03
CA PRO A 120 -17.65 11.94 -9.86
C PRO A 120 -16.65 11.66 -11.00
N THR A 121 -15.46 11.19 -10.68
CA THR A 121 -14.45 10.69 -11.64
C THR A 121 -14.12 9.23 -11.36
N GLU A 122 -13.69 8.48 -12.38
CA GLU A 122 -13.12 7.15 -12.17
C GLU A 122 -11.87 7.25 -11.27
N ALA A 123 -11.78 6.34 -10.30
CA ALA A 123 -10.65 6.18 -9.41
C ALA A 123 -10.14 4.74 -9.47
N TYR A 124 -8.82 4.57 -9.45
CA TYR A 124 -8.13 3.29 -9.39
C TYR A 124 -7.68 3.06 -7.96
N LEU A 125 -7.97 1.87 -7.44
CA LEU A 125 -7.70 1.46 -6.06
C LEU A 125 -6.63 0.37 -6.05
N GLY A 126 -6.29 -0.11 -4.85
CA GLY A 126 -5.42 -1.27 -4.66
C GLY A 126 -5.85 -2.45 -5.52
N GLU A 127 -4.88 -3.25 -5.98
CA GLU A 127 -5.14 -4.46 -6.79
C GLU A 127 -6.13 -5.41 -6.13
N LEU A 128 -6.13 -5.50 -4.79
CA LEU A 128 -7.05 -6.31 -3.99
C LEU A 128 -8.32 -5.54 -3.55
N GLY A 129 -8.51 -4.32 -4.06
CA GLY A 129 -9.56 -3.36 -3.73
C GLY A 129 -9.24 -2.56 -2.47
N MET A 130 -10.22 -2.39 -1.59
CA MET A 130 -10.11 -1.67 -0.33
C MET A 130 -10.19 -2.61 0.88
N GLY A 131 -9.63 -2.21 2.01
CA GLY A 131 -9.70 -2.94 3.28
C GLY A 131 -8.67 -2.47 4.28
N GLU A 132 -8.31 -3.36 5.21
CA GLU A 132 -7.16 -3.13 6.10
C GLU A 132 -5.86 -3.26 5.28
N PRO A 133 -5.04 -2.20 5.18
CA PRO A 133 -3.77 -2.27 4.50
C PRO A 133 -2.70 -2.86 5.43
N GLN A 134 -1.78 -3.60 4.85
CA GLN A 134 -0.58 -4.09 5.53
C GLN A 134 0.59 -3.97 4.57
N ASP A 135 1.82 -4.03 5.08
CA ASP A 135 3.01 -4.06 4.22
C ASP A 135 2.88 -5.25 3.25
N ASN A 136 3.08 -4.98 1.95
CA ASN A 136 2.92 -5.97 0.87
C ASN A 136 1.51 -6.57 0.70
N VAL A 137 0.47 -5.89 1.21
CA VAL A 137 -0.94 -6.22 0.94
C VAL A 137 -1.58 -5.05 0.20
N TYR A 138 -1.85 -5.24 -1.10
CA TYR A 138 -2.26 -4.17 -2.01
C TYR A 138 -3.74 -3.80 -1.90
N ARG A 139 -4.13 -3.32 -0.72
CA ARG A 139 -5.46 -2.79 -0.40
C ARG A 139 -5.39 -1.30 -0.12
N THR A 140 -6.32 -0.55 -0.68
CA THR A 140 -6.54 0.84 -0.27
C THR A 140 -7.17 0.89 1.12
N PRO A 141 -6.65 1.71 2.06
CA PRO A 141 -7.19 1.80 3.41
C PRO A 141 -8.67 2.20 3.40
N GLN A 142 -9.51 1.49 4.15
CA GLN A 142 -10.88 1.93 4.46
C GLN A 142 -10.90 2.79 5.71
N GLY A 143 -11.68 3.88 5.68
CA GLY A 143 -11.84 4.82 6.79
C GLY A 143 -11.80 6.26 6.33
N THR A 144 -11.71 7.18 7.30
CA THR A 144 -11.58 8.63 7.05
C THR A 144 -10.22 9.09 7.51
N PHE A 145 -9.48 9.74 6.62
CA PHE A 145 -8.08 10.14 6.83
C PHE A 145 -7.89 11.62 6.51
N ALA A 146 -6.90 12.24 7.15
CA ALA A 146 -6.50 13.60 6.80
C ALA A 146 -5.64 13.59 5.53
N LEU A 147 -5.66 14.72 4.82
CA LEU A 147 -4.71 15.04 3.75
C LEU A 147 -3.79 16.15 4.25
N ASP A 148 -2.48 15.93 4.29
CA ASP A 148 -1.56 16.81 5.03
C ASP A 148 -0.42 17.42 4.20
N GLN A 149 0.24 16.64 3.34
CA GLN A 149 1.38 17.07 2.53
C GLN A 149 1.15 16.76 1.05
N ALA A 150 1.09 17.79 0.22
CA ALA A 150 1.11 17.64 -1.23
C ALA A 150 2.55 17.60 -1.76
N PHE A 151 2.75 16.91 -2.87
CA PHE A 151 4.04 16.87 -3.56
C PHE A 151 3.85 16.59 -5.04
N GLY A 152 4.92 16.74 -5.82
CA GLY A 152 4.92 16.27 -7.20
C GLY A 152 6.19 16.62 -7.96
N ARG A 153 6.38 15.95 -9.09
CA ARG A 153 7.51 16.18 -10.01
C ARG A 153 7.37 17.50 -10.77
N GLN A 154 6.15 18.00 -10.88
CA GLN A 154 5.81 19.25 -11.56
C GLN A 154 5.83 20.43 -10.59
N GLU A 155 5.71 21.65 -11.12
CA GLU A 155 5.53 22.84 -10.28
C GLU A 155 4.20 22.78 -9.51
N ASN A 156 4.13 23.49 -8.38
CA ASN A 156 2.89 23.64 -7.62
C ASN A 156 1.77 24.17 -8.55
N PRO A 157 0.63 23.45 -8.69
CA PRO A 157 -0.46 23.85 -9.60
C PRO A 157 -1.28 25.04 -9.09
N GLY A 158 -0.96 25.60 -7.92
CA GLY A 158 -1.73 26.64 -7.23
C GLY A 158 -2.41 26.15 -5.96
N THR A 159 -2.00 25.00 -5.40
CA THR A 159 -2.54 24.49 -4.13
C THR A 159 -2.14 25.39 -2.97
N LYS A 160 -3.03 25.46 -1.97
CA LYS A 160 -2.74 26.08 -0.67
C LYS A 160 -2.12 25.09 0.32
N MET A 161 -2.16 23.79 0.02
CA MET A 161 -1.49 22.77 0.82
C MET A 161 0.03 23.02 0.82
N PRO A 162 0.74 22.61 1.88
CA PRO A 162 2.19 22.45 1.79
C PRO A 162 2.54 21.61 0.55
N TYR A 163 3.46 22.10 -0.28
CA TYR A 163 3.82 21.44 -1.54
C TYR A 163 5.34 21.27 -1.66
N ILE A 164 5.78 20.03 -1.84
CA ILE A 164 7.18 19.69 -2.12
C ILE A 164 7.32 19.37 -3.60
N LYS A 165 8.11 20.16 -4.33
CA LYS A 165 8.54 19.79 -5.67
C LYS A 165 9.67 18.77 -5.55
N VAL A 166 9.41 17.52 -5.90
CA VAL A 166 10.34 16.41 -5.70
C VAL A 166 11.38 16.34 -6.82
N ASP A 167 12.57 15.87 -6.47
CA ASP A 167 13.63 15.45 -7.39
C ASP A 167 14.19 14.07 -6.98
N GLN A 168 15.28 13.66 -7.63
CA GLN A 168 15.85 12.32 -7.48
C GLN A 168 16.31 11.98 -6.05
N GLN A 169 16.43 12.96 -5.15
CA GLN A 169 16.82 12.75 -3.76
C GLN A 169 15.63 12.60 -2.82
N ASP A 170 14.40 12.78 -3.30
CA ASP A 170 13.20 12.70 -2.47
C ASP A 170 12.65 11.28 -2.43
N TRP A 171 12.58 10.73 -1.23
CA TRP A 171 12.08 9.39 -0.95
C TRP A 171 10.92 9.45 0.02
N TRP A 172 9.96 8.55 -0.12
CA TRP A 172 9.12 8.13 0.99
C TRP A 172 9.74 6.87 1.60
N ASP A 173 10.18 7.00 2.85
CA ASP A 173 10.80 5.90 3.57
C ASP A 173 9.74 4.88 3.98
N SER A 174 9.86 3.67 3.46
CA SER A 174 8.98 2.54 3.72
C SER A 174 9.76 1.38 4.34
N ASP A 175 10.98 1.61 4.86
CA ASP A 175 11.73 0.59 5.61
C ASP A 175 11.16 0.48 7.04
N PRO A 176 10.52 -0.65 7.42
CA PRO A 176 9.93 -0.82 8.75
C PRO A 176 10.96 -0.80 9.89
N LYS A 177 12.25 -0.90 9.60
CA LYS A 177 13.34 -0.81 10.58
C LYS A 177 13.91 0.61 10.70
N SER A 178 13.52 1.52 9.82
CA SER A 178 14.03 2.88 9.79
C SER A 178 13.38 3.75 10.88
N PRO A 179 14.14 4.62 11.57
CA PRO A 179 13.57 5.62 12.48
C PRO A 179 12.69 6.65 11.75
N THR A 180 12.78 6.74 10.43
CA THR A 180 11.99 7.63 9.56
C THR A 180 10.92 6.89 8.78
N TYR A 181 10.53 5.66 9.18
CA TYR A 181 9.45 4.91 8.53
C TYR A 181 8.18 5.76 8.32
N ASN A 182 7.57 5.58 7.15
CA ASN A 182 6.40 6.29 6.67
C ASN A 182 6.54 7.82 6.71
N THR A 183 7.68 8.33 6.25
CA THR A 183 7.91 9.78 6.10
C THR A 183 8.65 10.13 4.82
N HIS A 184 8.46 11.37 4.35
CA HIS A 184 9.34 11.95 3.35
C HIS A 184 10.74 12.21 3.94
N VAL A 185 11.77 11.76 3.23
CA VAL A 185 13.18 12.01 3.54
C VAL A 185 13.93 12.42 2.29
N ARG A 186 15.02 13.16 2.48
CA ARG A 186 15.87 13.63 1.38
C ARG A 186 17.29 13.08 1.51
N GLN A 187 17.70 12.24 0.57
CA GLN A 187 19.03 11.61 0.55
C GLN A 187 19.37 11.01 -0.82
N ALA A 188 20.66 10.82 -1.09
CA ALA A 188 21.13 10.33 -2.37
C ALA A 188 20.87 8.82 -2.58
N GLN A 189 20.84 8.03 -1.51
CA GLN A 189 20.60 6.59 -1.55
C GLN A 189 19.22 6.25 -1.00
N SER A 190 18.66 5.11 -1.42
CA SER A 190 17.41 4.58 -0.86
C SER A 190 17.55 4.39 0.66
N PRO A 191 16.53 4.74 1.46
CA PRO A 191 16.46 4.39 2.88
C PRO A 191 16.51 2.88 3.17
N GLY A 192 16.23 2.04 2.16
CA GLY A 192 16.10 0.58 2.32
C GLY A 192 14.64 0.12 2.22
N GLY A 193 14.40 -1.17 2.45
CA GLY A 193 13.07 -1.77 2.37
C GLY A 193 12.35 -1.49 1.06
N ASP A 194 11.03 -1.27 1.14
CA ASP A 194 10.16 -0.94 0.01
C ASP A 194 10.07 0.58 -0.23
N SER A 195 11.09 1.35 0.20
CA SER A 195 11.07 2.82 0.12
C SER A 195 10.95 3.29 -1.32
N GLU A 196 10.10 4.29 -1.54
CA GLU A 196 9.75 4.77 -2.86
C GLU A 196 10.47 6.07 -3.21
N ASN A 197 11.12 6.13 -4.37
CA ASN A 197 11.70 7.38 -4.88
C ASN A 197 10.62 8.19 -5.60
N LEU A 198 10.21 9.31 -5.01
CA LEU A 198 9.04 10.06 -5.46
C LEU A 198 9.21 10.67 -6.86
N TYR A 199 10.44 10.94 -7.30
CA TYR A 199 10.69 11.45 -8.64
C TYR A 199 10.81 10.35 -9.70
N ASN A 200 11.48 9.23 -9.36
CA ASN A 200 11.71 8.13 -10.29
C ASN A 200 10.47 7.25 -10.51
N SER A 201 9.46 7.32 -9.63
CA SER A 201 8.13 6.71 -9.88
C SER A 201 7.42 7.32 -11.09
N GLY A 202 7.90 8.45 -11.63
CA GLY A 202 7.48 8.96 -12.93
C GLY A 202 6.11 9.68 -12.88
N PRO A 203 5.38 9.72 -14.01
CA PRO A 203 4.21 10.60 -14.15
C PRO A 203 3.06 10.36 -13.15
N VAL A 204 2.99 9.19 -12.51
CA VAL A 204 2.00 8.93 -11.46
C VAL A 204 2.12 9.88 -10.28
N TYR A 205 3.33 10.42 -10.04
CA TYR A 205 3.61 11.45 -9.03
C TYR A 205 3.92 12.81 -9.64
N ASP A 206 3.37 13.11 -10.83
CA ASP A 206 3.39 14.50 -11.31
C ASP A 206 2.63 15.43 -10.36
N TYR A 207 1.54 14.92 -9.73
CA TYR A 207 0.80 15.56 -8.65
C TYR A 207 0.30 14.50 -7.67
N ALA A 208 0.53 14.70 -6.38
CA ALA A 208 0.10 13.78 -5.33
C ALA A 208 -0.16 14.51 -4.01
N VAL A 209 -0.92 13.87 -3.13
CA VAL A 209 -1.11 14.28 -1.73
C VAL A 209 -1.14 13.06 -0.83
N ASN A 210 -0.50 13.18 0.33
CA ASN A 210 -0.46 12.13 1.34
C ASN A 210 -1.81 11.90 1.99
N ILE A 211 -2.21 10.63 2.05
CA ILE A 211 -3.33 10.13 2.82
C ILE A 211 -2.74 9.69 4.16
N ALA A 212 -2.98 10.46 5.21
CA ALA A 212 -2.42 10.21 6.54
C ALA A 212 -3.13 9.03 7.24
N HIS A 213 -3.03 7.82 6.67
CA HIS A 213 -3.67 6.60 7.17
C HIS A 213 -2.92 5.99 8.36
N ASN A 214 -1.59 6.15 8.38
CA ASN A 214 -0.70 5.66 9.42
C ASN A 214 0.17 6.81 9.99
N PRO A 215 -0.44 7.84 10.60
CA PRO A 215 0.29 9.03 11.07
C PRO A 215 1.20 8.73 12.28
N GLN A 216 0.92 7.66 13.03
CA GLN A 216 1.78 7.18 14.11
C GLN A 216 3.01 6.39 13.59
N ARG A 217 3.11 6.18 12.26
CA ARG A 217 4.26 5.52 11.61
C ARG A 217 4.53 4.13 12.20
N ILE A 218 3.46 3.36 12.43
CA ILE A 218 3.56 2.02 12.99
C ILE A 218 3.93 1.06 11.86
N PRO A 219 5.10 0.37 11.91
CA PRO A 219 5.45 -0.65 10.93
C PRO A 219 4.39 -1.74 10.79
N GLY A 220 4.21 -2.28 9.59
CA GLY A 220 3.17 -3.29 9.31
C GLY A 220 1.79 -2.72 8.97
N LYS A 221 1.56 -1.41 9.15
CA LYS A 221 0.29 -0.75 8.81
C LYS A 221 0.29 -0.08 7.43
N ALA A 222 1.18 -0.53 6.54
CA ALA A 222 1.48 0.11 5.26
C ALA A 222 2.01 1.54 5.39
N SER A 223 2.68 1.97 4.33
CA SER A 223 3.27 3.30 4.15
C SER A 223 2.99 3.78 2.73
N ALA A 224 3.37 5.03 2.40
CA ALA A 224 3.28 5.59 1.06
C ALA A 224 1.86 5.50 0.45
N MET A 225 0.83 5.84 1.22
CA MET A 225 -0.55 5.88 0.74
C MET A 225 -0.86 7.30 0.25
N PHE A 226 -1.03 7.44 -1.06
CA PHE A 226 -1.24 8.73 -1.71
C PHE A 226 -2.54 8.76 -2.50
N LEU A 227 -3.09 9.96 -2.67
CA LEU A 227 -3.98 10.29 -3.79
C LEU A 227 -3.13 10.92 -4.89
N HIS A 228 -3.06 10.30 -6.07
CA HIS A 228 -2.11 10.69 -7.11
C HIS A 228 -2.65 10.53 -8.56
N VAL A 229 -1.81 10.85 -9.55
CA VAL A 229 -2.14 10.73 -10.97
C VAL A 229 -2.19 9.27 -11.41
N SER A 230 -3.25 8.89 -12.12
CA SER A 230 -3.47 7.55 -12.66
C SER A 230 -2.67 7.28 -13.93
N ASN A 231 -2.23 6.03 -14.07
CA ASN A 231 -1.75 5.42 -15.31
C ASN A 231 -2.77 4.42 -15.90
N ASN A 232 -4.03 4.53 -15.46
CA ASN A 232 -5.15 3.65 -15.81
C ASN A 232 -5.01 2.18 -15.38
N GLN A 233 -4.19 1.90 -14.36
CA GLN A 233 -4.04 0.56 -13.76
C GLN A 233 -4.36 0.59 -12.25
N PRO A 234 -4.74 -0.55 -11.65
CA PRO A 234 -4.81 -0.68 -10.20
C PRO A 234 -3.49 -0.28 -9.51
N THR A 235 -3.60 0.22 -8.29
CA THR A 235 -2.46 0.67 -7.48
C THR A 235 -1.99 -0.45 -6.52
N MET A 236 -0.91 -0.18 -5.78
CA MET A 236 -0.49 -1.02 -4.64
C MET A 236 -1.18 -0.65 -3.32
N GLY A 237 -2.18 0.25 -3.35
CA GLY A 237 -2.91 0.72 -2.16
C GLY A 237 -3.31 2.19 -2.23
N CYS A 238 -2.62 2.98 -3.04
CA CYS A 238 -2.99 4.38 -3.32
C CYS A 238 -4.39 4.52 -3.96
N VAL A 239 -4.88 5.75 -4.00
CA VAL A 239 -6.00 6.14 -4.86
C VAL A 239 -5.43 6.90 -6.06
N ALA A 240 -5.77 6.52 -7.28
CA ALA A 240 -5.28 7.22 -8.47
C ALA A 240 -6.41 7.72 -9.37
N ILE A 241 -6.33 8.98 -9.81
CA ILE A 241 -7.33 9.65 -10.66
C ILE A 241 -6.69 10.33 -11.87
N GLU A 242 -7.49 10.76 -12.85
CA GLU A 242 -7.00 11.47 -14.04
C GLU A 242 -6.18 12.72 -13.65
N ARG A 243 -5.13 13.01 -14.44
CA ARG A 243 -4.11 14.02 -14.11
C ARG A 243 -4.68 15.42 -13.93
N GLU A 244 -5.50 15.88 -14.86
CA GLU A 244 -6.09 17.22 -14.79
C GLU A 244 -7.08 17.32 -13.62
N VAL A 245 -7.88 16.27 -13.38
CA VAL A 245 -8.72 16.20 -12.17
C VAL A 245 -7.86 16.22 -10.90
N MET A 246 -6.70 15.55 -10.87
CA MET A 246 -5.78 15.60 -9.73
C MET A 246 -5.25 17.02 -9.47
N LYS A 247 -4.95 17.79 -10.53
CA LYS A 247 -4.58 19.20 -10.40
C LYS A 247 -5.73 20.03 -9.81
N ASP A 248 -6.96 19.83 -10.30
CA ASP A 248 -8.14 20.52 -9.78
C ASP A 248 -8.35 20.20 -8.30
N VAL A 249 -8.16 18.94 -7.90
CA VAL A 249 -8.19 18.52 -6.48
C VAL A 249 -7.14 19.27 -5.69
N LEU A 250 -5.87 19.31 -6.13
CA LEU A 250 -4.83 20.03 -5.40
C LEU A 250 -5.13 21.53 -5.28
N VAL A 251 -5.57 22.19 -6.36
CA VAL A 251 -5.93 23.62 -6.33
C VAL A 251 -7.08 23.90 -5.36
N TRP A 252 -8.04 22.96 -5.27
CA TRP A 252 -9.17 23.07 -4.36
C TRP A 252 -8.77 22.87 -2.89
N LEU A 253 -7.86 21.94 -2.58
CA LEU A 253 -7.45 21.64 -1.21
C LEU A 253 -6.87 22.86 -0.48
N ASP A 254 -7.37 23.08 0.74
CA ASP A 254 -7.02 24.20 1.61
C ASP A 254 -6.75 23.67 3.03
N PRO A 255 -5.52 23.76 3.56
CA PRO A 255 -5.22 23.22 4.89
C PRO A 255 -6.03 23.91 6.00
N ALA A 256 -6.48 25.15 5.80
CA ALA A 256 -7.34 25.85 6.76
C ALA A 256 -8.76 25.26 6.86
N LYS A 257 -9.15 24.39 5.92
CA LYS A 257 -10.47 23.73 5.85
C LYS A 257 -10.45 22.28 6.34
N ASN A 258 -9.32 21.83 6.90
CA ASN A 258 -9.11 20.49 7.44
C ASN A 258 -9.54 19.40 6.44
N PRO A 259 -8.91 19.30 5.26
CA PRO A 259 -9.34 18.39 4.21
C PRO A 259 -9.21 16.92 4.64
N LYS A 260 -10.25 16.15 4.36
CA LYS A 260 -10.32 14.72 4.67
C LYS A 260 -10.70 13.91 3.44
N ILE A 261 -10.35 12.63 3.47
CA ILE A 261 -10.75 11.62 2.48
C ILE A 261 -11.41 10.45 3.20
N THR A 262 -12.63 10.09 2.82
CA THR A 262 -13.35 8.90 3.30
C THR A 262 -13.37 7.86 2.18
N ILE A 263 -12.91 6.66 2.49
CA ILE A 263 -12.77 5.54 1.55
C ILE A 263 -13.60 4.37 2.08
N GLY A 264 -14.54 3.86 1.29
CA GLY A 264 -15.37 2.75 1.72
C GLY A 264 -16.28 2.18 0.64
N VAL A 265 -16.96 1.08 0.97
CA VAL A 265 -17.94 0.46 0.07
C VAL A 265 -19.25 1.23 0.15
N ASN A 266 -19.86 1.50 -1.00
CA ASN A 266 -21.16 2.19 -1.12
C ASN A 266 -21.28 3.45 -0.25
N GLN A 267 -20.19 4.23 -0.14
CA GLN A 267 -20.23 5.52 0.54
C GLN A 267 -21.09 6.52 -0.23
N GLU A 268 -21.92 7.23 0.51
CA GLU A 268 -22.74 8.33 0.02
C GLU A 268 -22.02 9.67 0.21
N ALA A 269 -22.67 10.76 -0.18
CA ALA A 269 -22.20 12.10 0.14
C ALA A 269 -22.03 12.27 1.66
N PRO A 270 -21.15 13.17 2.12
CA PRO A 270 -20.97 13.41 3.55
C PRO A 270 -22.29 13.87 4.16
N ALA A 271 -22.70 13.26 5.27
CA ALA A 271 -23.83 13.73 6.04
C ALA A 271 -23.45 14.98 6.85
N ASP A 272 -24.43 15.84 7.13
CA ASP A 272 -24.31 16.85 8.18
C ASP A 272 -24.06 16.10 9.50
N GLU A 273 -22.91 16.34 10.14
CA GLU A 273 -22.22 15.39 11.06
C GLU A 273 -23.08 14.50 11.98
N ALA A 274 -22.60 13.25 12.14
CA ALA A 274 -22.86 12.39 13.29
C ALA A 274 -21.51 11.98 13.93
N PRO A 275 -21.50 11.55 15.20
CA PRO A 275 -20.51 11.91 16.22
C PRO A 275 -19.12 11.28 16.03
N GLY A 276 -18.14 11.95 16.62
CA GLY A 276 -16.71 11.69 16.54
C GLY A 276 -16.28 10.23 16.73
N ALA A 277 -15.10 9.96 16.16
CA ALA A 277 -14.41 8.69 16.20
C ALA A 277 -14.45 8.02 17.59
N THR A 278 -15.20 6.93 17.69
CA THR A 278 -15.01 5.94 18.75
C THR A 278 -13.75 5.14 18.41
N PRO A 279 -12.73 5.05 19.27
CA PRO A 279 -11.66 4.09 19.09
C PRO A 279 -12.24 2.68 19.08
N GLN A 280 -11.98 1.94 18.00
CA GLN A 280 -12.30 0.52 17.89
C GLN A 280 -11.59 -0.24 19.04
N ALA A 281 -12.37 -0.68 20.01
CA ALA A 281 -11.90 -1.58 21.06
C ALA A 281 -11.55 -2.95 20.44
N THR A 282 -10.35 -3.43 20.75
CA THR A 282 -9.82 -4.75 20.42
C THR A 282 -10.72 -5.86 20.97
N PRO A 283 -11.13 -6.86 20.17
CA PRO A 283 -11.74 -8.08 20.71
C PRO A 283 -10.65 -8.98 21.30
N GLY A 284 -10.66 -9.16 22.62
CA GLY A 284 -9.89 -10.21 23.26
C GLY A 284 -9.97 -10.14 24.77
N THR A 285 -10.76 -11.03 25.38
CA THR A 285 -10.39 -11.92 26.50
C THR A 285 -11.66 -12.62 26.99
N THR A 286 -11.87 -13.87 26.58
CA THR A 286 -12.78 -14.79 27.27
C THR A 286 -11.97 -15.50 28.36
N PRO A 287 -12.38 -15.49 29.63
CA PRO A 287 -11.68 -16.24 30.68
C PRO A 287 -12.07 -17.74 30.67
N PRO A 288 -11.23 -18.63 31.22
CA PRO A 288 -11.38 -20.07 31.08
C PRO A 288 -12.37 -20.65 32.10
N THR A 289 -13.08 -21.71 31.72
CA THR A 289 -13.74 -22.62 32.67
C THR A 289 -13.23 -24.04 32.48
N SER A 290 -12.78 -24.61 33.61
CA SER A 290 -12.17 -25.92 33.83
C SER A 290 -13.02 -27.15 33.46
N PRO A 291 -12.40 -28.35 33.38
CA PRO A 291 -13.05 -29.62 33.03
C PRO A 291 -13.43 -30.46 34.26
N GLU A 292 -14.51 -31.25 34.17
CA GLU A 292 -14.75 -32.42 35.03
C GLU A 292 -15.59 -33.49 34.30
N ALA A 293 -15.22 -34.77 34.50
CA ALA A 293 -15.69 -35.98 33.83
C ALA A 293 -16.71 -36.78 34.71
N PRO A 294 -16.90 -38.11 34.55
CA PRO A 294 -17.72 -38.82 33.56
C PRO A 294 -18.84 -39.69 34.18
N GLY A 295 -19.77 -40.21 33.35
CA GLY A 295 -20.49 -41.45 33.66
C GLY A 295 -21.94 -41.54 33.17
N ALA A 296 -22.22 -42.49 32.26
CA ALA A 296 -23.28 -43.51 32.37
C ALA A 296 -23.43 -44.30 31.06
N THR A 297 -23.72 -45.59 31.25
CA THR A 297 -23.60 -46.77 30.38
C THR A 297 -24.80 -47.02 29.42
N PRO A 298 -24.79 -48.09 28.58
CA PRO A 298 -25.26 -48.08 27.19
C PRO A 298 -26.63 -48.74 26.97
N GLN A 299 -27.19 -48.60 25.76
CA GLN A 299 -28.03 -49.64 25.13
C GLN A 299 -28.11 -49.52 23.59
N THR A 300 -28.14 -50.71 22.99
CA THR A 300 -28.20 -51.15 21.57
C THR A 300 -29.48 -50.71 20.82
N THR A 301 -29.56 -50.57 19.49
CA THR A 301 -29.61 -51.61 18.42
C THR A 301 -29.54 -50.98 16.98
N PRO A 302 -29.44 -51.77 15.89
CA PRO A 302 -28.69 -51.40 14.68
C PRO A 302 -29.51 -51.04 13.42
N GLY A 303 -28.81 -50.46 12.45
CA GLY A 303 -29.07 -50.64 11.02
C GLY A 303 -29.50 -49.39 10.26
N THR A 304 -28.65 -48.93 9.35
CA THR A 304 -28.92 -48.81 7.89
C THR A 304 -27.82 -47.94 7.28
N THR A 305 -27.04 -48.55 6.40
CA THR A 305 -26.01 -47.92 5.55
C THR A 305 -26.67 -47.15 4.40
N PRO A 306 -26.15 -45.96 4.04
CA PRO A 306 -26.22 -45.47 2.67
C PRO A 306 -24.82 -45.25 2.04
N PRO A 307 -24.74 -45.20 0.69
CA PRO A 307 -23.52 -45.51 -0.04
C PRO A 307 -22.55 -44.35 -0.23
N SER A 308 -21.35 -44.77 -0.62
CA SER A 308 -20.14 -44.09 -1.06
C SER A 308 -20.37 -42.83 -1.90
N SER A 309 -19.70 -41.75 -1.50
CA SER A 309 -19.46 -40.57 -2.35
C SER A 309 -18.34 -40.87 -3.37
N PRO A 310 -18.45 -40.43 -4.63
CA PRO A 310 -17.35 -40.53 -5.58
C PRO A 310 -16.32 -39.41 -5.40
N GLU A 311 -15.07 -39.84 -5.51
CA GLU A 311 -13.83 -39.07 -5.62
C GLU A 311 -13.91 -38.00 -6.73
N ALA A 312 -13.50 -36.76 -6.44
CA ALA A 312 -13.38 -35.69 -7.42
C ALA A 312 -11.93 -35.63 -7.97
N PRO A 313 -11.73 -35.62 -9.30
CA PRO A 313 -10.40 -35.60 -9.91
C PRO A 313 -9.79 -34.20 -9.96
N GLY A 314 -8.54 -34.11 -9.53
CA GLY A 314 -7.41 -33.86 -10.44
C GLY A 314 -7.25 -32.47 -11.02
N ALA A 315 -6.18 -31.81 -10.60
CA ALA A 315 -5.54 -30.69 -11.29
C ALA A 315 -5.24 -31.05 -12.76
N ASP A 316 -6.09 -30.65 -13.71
CA ASP A 316 -5.77 -30.75 -15.14
C ASP A 316 -6.57 -29.79 -16.05
N LEU A 317 -6.93 -28.62 -15.53
CA LEU A 317 -7.58 -27.55 -16.33
C LEU A 317 -6.60 -26.47 -16.83
N LEU A 318 -5.38 -26.41 -16.30
CA LEU A 318 -4.33 -25.49 -16.75
C LEU A 318 -3.52 -26.06 -17.93
N THR A 319 -3.32 -27.39 -17.99
CA THR A 319 -2.59 -28.06 -19.07
C THR A 319 -3.42 -28.15 -20.37
N ALA A 320 -4.74 -28.26 -20.26
CA ALA A 320 -5.65 -28.37 -21.40
C ALA A 320 -5.90 -27.01 -22.10
N LEU A 321 -5.84 -25.88 -21.37
CA LEU A 321 -6.04 -24.55 -21.95
C LEU A 321 -4.80 -24.05 -22.73
N LEU A 322 -3.60 -24.48 -22.35
CA LEU A 322 -2.34 -24.09 -23.02
C LEU A 322 -2.12 -24.82 -24.36
N SER A 323 -2.73 -25.99 -24.57
CA SER A 323 -2.57 -26.76 -25.82
C SER A 323 -3.51 -26.31 -26.95
N GLN A 324 -4.58 -25.54 -26.67
CA GLN A 324 -5.50 -25.03 -27.69
C GLN A 324 -5.08 -23.68 -28.31
N LEU A 325 -4.02 -23.04 -27.80
CA LEU A 325 -3.52 -21.76 -28.30
C LEU A 325 -2.34 -21.88 -29.29
N VAL A 326 -1.87 -23.10 -29.58
CA VAL A 326 -0.74 -23.34 -30.50
C VAL A 326 -1.19 -23.89 -31.87
N GLU A 327 -2.45 -24.32 -32.05
CA GLU A 327 -2.91 -24.93 -33.31
C GLU A 327 -3.71 -24.01 -34.26
N VAL A 328 -3.80 -22.70 -33.99
CA VAL A 328 -4.52 -21.75 -34.87
C VAL A 328 -3.58 -20.73 -35.52
N ALA A 329 -2.58 -21.21 -36.27
CA ALA A 329 -1.90 -20.48 -37.36
C ALA A 329 -0.98 -21.47 -38.12
N PRO A 330 -1.45 -22.12 -39.20
CA PRO A 330 -1.21 -21.53 -40.53
C PRO A 330 -2.26 -21.93 -41.59
N SER A 331 -2.99 -20.97 -42.15
CA SER A 331 -3.74 -21.18 -43.40
C SER A 331 -3.99 -19.87 -44.15
N LEU A 332 -2.93 -19.09 -44.40
CA LEU A 332 -2.98 -17.93 -45.29
C LEU A 332 -1.70 -17.79 -46.12
N PHE A 333 -1.28 -18.84 -46.83
CA PHE A 333 -0.50 -18.69 -48.07
C PHE A 333 -0.75 -19.92 -48.97
N GLY A 334 -1.75 -19.78 -49.84
CA GLY A 334 -2.05 -20.73 -50.91
C GLY A 334 -1.07 -20.65 -52.06
N LEU A 335 -0.92 -21.78 -52.75
CA LEU A 335 0.04 -22.09 -53.80
C LEU A 335 0.02 -21.15 -55.02
N GLY A 336 1.18 -21.05 -55.66
CA GLY A 336 1.32 -20.58 -57.04
C GLY A 336 2.66 -21.01 -57.64
N THR A 337 2.79 -22.30 -57.99
CA THR A 337 3.92 -22.84 -58.76
C THR A 337 3.40 -23.26 -60.15
N ALA A 338 3.83 -22.59 -61.22
CA ALA A 338 3.97 -23.17 -62.57
C ALA A 338 4.55 -22.14 -63.55
N LEU A 339 5.77 -22.39 -64.05
CA LEU A 339 6.12 -22.44 -65.48
C LEU A 339 7.64 -22.59 -65.63
N GLY A 340 8.05 -23.75 -66.13
CA GLY A 340 9.42 -24.01 -66.56
C GLY A 340 9.62 -23.75 -68.05
N ALA A 341 10.87 -23.51 -68.44
CA ALA A 341 11.49 -23.98 -69.68
C ALA A 341 12.98 -23.63 -69.65
N GLY A 342 13.83 -24.63 -69.82
CA GLY A 342 15.28 -24.48 -69.97
C GLY A 342 15.71 -24.20 -71.41
N VAL A 343 16.93 -23.68 -71.55
CA VAL A 343 17.77 -23.76 -72.74
C VAL A 343 19.23 -23.86 -72.28
N ALA A 344 19.86 -25.01 -72.50
CA ALA A 344 21.27 -25.15 -72.92
C ALA A 344 21.62 -26.65 -73.05
N GLY A 345 21.94 -27.09 -74.27
CA GLY A 345 22.61 -28.37 -74.56
C GLY A 345 21.74 -29.43 -75.18
#